data_AF-A0A6J4FAC6-F1
#
_entry.id   AF-A0A6J4FAC6-F1
#
_cell.length_a   1.000
_cell.length_b   1.000
_cell.length_c   1.000
_cell.angle_alpha   90.00
_cell.angle_beta   90.00
_cell.angle_gamma   90.00
#
_symmetry.space_group_name_H-M   'P 1'
#
loop_
_entity.id
_entity.type
_entity.pdbx_description
1 polymer ?
#
loop_
_entity_poly.entity_id
_entity_poly.type
_entity_poly.pdbx_seq_one_letter_code
_entity_poly.pdbx_strand_id
1 'polypeptide(L)'
;MRHRFLRPILPAACAVLAWLAAAGPAASTAWNYIYSYPPVADFRTLAVDVTISPGLKQGDSVYIAPFRGTLGDSIFYFGLQTDLHQSATGRTVGKGIVFSRWGAVTADDARPVAGGWSEAQTHAESREGDFTGVRLPYAWTSGRYTFRMESRIASPLPGQWLDLSMHDHQSGRRVEIGSLRFPAPPPARLAGDPASFVEFYATLPRPPDRPGYVMLPTFDVTFTPPRVNGAITPIAGSVHSPRRVKSLGRVTTAPDGQVKMAIGGSAPAE
;
A
#
# COMPACT_ATOMS: atom_id res chain seq x y z
N MET A 1 -3.44 -45.69 43.32
CA MET A 1 -2.38 -45.31 42.36
C MET A 1 -3.00 -45.22 40.97
N ARG A 2 -3.17 -44.01 40.42
CA ARG A 2 -3.74 -43.80 39.08
C ARG A 2 -2.64 -43.21 38.19
N HIS A 3 -2.21 -43.96 37.18
CA HIS A 3 -1.25 -43.51 36.18
C HIS A 3 -1.90 -42.46 35.25
N ARG A 4 -1.36 -41.24 35.25
CA ARG A 4 -1.65 -40.21 34.24
C ARG A 4 -0.71 -40.39 33.05
N PHE A 5 -1.29 -40.62 31.88
CA PHE A 5 -0.59 -40.57 30.60
C PHE A 5 -0.20 -39.12 30.28
N LEU A 6 1.10 -38.86 30.10
CA LEU A 6 1.59 -37.67 29.40
C LEU A 6 1.41 -37.88 27.89
N ARG A 7 0.67 -36.99 27.24
CA ARG A 7 0.72 -36.82 25.78
C ARG A 7 1.87 -35.85 25.43
N PRO A 8 2.69 -36.12 24.42
CA PRO A 8 3.67 -35.17 23.94
C PRO A 8 2.97 -34.06 23.15
N ILE A 9 3.30 -32.81 23.46
CA ILE A 9 2.94 -31.65 22.65
C ILE A 9 3.99 -31.58 21.53
N LEU A 10 3.60 -31.94 20.30
CA LEU A 10 4.35 -31.55 19.11
C LEU A 10 4.16 -30.04 18.90
N PRO A 11 5.21 -29.27 18.57
CA PRO A 11 5.02 -27.93 18.05
C PRO A 11 4.47 -28.05 16.63
N ALA A 12 3.29 -27.48 16.40
CA ALA A 12 2.73 -27.31 15.08
C ALA A 12 3.64 -26.36 14.27
N ALA A 13 4.52 -26.94 13.47
CA ALA A 13 5.08 -26.27 12.30
C ALA A 13 3.96 -26.20 11.26
N CYS A 14 3.40 -25.01 11.01
CA CYS A 14 2.58 -24.75 9.82
C CYS A 14 2.33 -23.25 9.65
N ALA A 15 2.33 -22.84 8.37
CA ALA A 15 1.91 -21.54 7.82
C ALA A 15 2.94 -20.40 7.78
N VAL A 16 4.06 -20.63 7.10
CA VAL A 16 4.63 -19.62 6.19
C VAL A 16 4.05 -19.93 4.80
N LEU A 17 3.62 -18.90 4.06
CA LEU A 17 2.94 -18.92 2.74
C LEU A 17 1.40 -19.06 2.74
N ALA A 18 0.69 -17.94 2.95
CA ALA A 18 -0.62 -17.68 2.33
C ALA A 18 -1.10 -16.23 2.59
N TRP A 19 -0.41 -15.20 2.07
CA TRP A 19 -0.90 -13.81 2.19
C TRP A 19 -0.74 -12.99 0.89
N LEU A 20 -0.89 -13.66 -0.25
CA LEU A 20 -1.09 -13.04 -1.57
C LEU A 20 -2.57 -12.98 -2.01
N ALA A 21 -3.50 -13.42 -1.15
CA ALA A 21 -4.88 -13.73 -1.52
C ALA A 21 -5.94 -12.82 -0.86
N ALA A 22 -5.62 -11.54 -0.59
CA ALA A 22 -6.65 -10.54 -0.26
C ALA A 22 -7.16 -9.77 -1.50
N ALA A 23 -6.73 -10.16 -2.70
CA ALA A 23 -7.45 -9.90 -3.94
C ALA A 23 -8.18 -11.21 -4.30
N GLY A 24 -9.45 -11.13 -4.68
CA GLY A 24 -10.14 -12.26 -5.33
C GLY A 24 -9.38 -12.76 -6.58
N PRO A 25 -9.92 -13.75 -7.33
CA PRO A 25 -9.23 -14.38 -8.47
C PRO A 25 -8.93 -13.46 -9.68
N ALA A 26 -9.06 -12.14 -9.55
CA ALA A 26 -8.31 -11.21 -10.39
C ALA A 26 -6.82 -11.40 -10.06
N ALA A 27 -6.13 -12.22 -10.87
CA ALA A 27 -4.69 -12.44 -10.77
C ALA A 27 -3.98 -11.09 -10.57
N SER A 28 -3.32 -10.92 -9.42
CA SER A 28 -2.64 -9.68 -9.05
C SER A 28 -1.81 -9.14 -10.22
N THR A 29 -1.85 -7.82 -10.39
CA THR A 29 -1.13 -7.06 -11.43
C THR A 29 -0.09 -6.15 -10.79
N ALA A 30 0.38 -6.52 -9.60
CA ALA A 30 1.28 -5.70 -8.80
C ALA A 30 2.75 -6.13 -8.94
N TRP A 31 3.64 -5.14 -9.04
CA TRP A 31 5.07 -5.30 -8.78
C TRP A 31 5.35 -4.84 -7.38
N ASN A 32 5.74 -5.78 -6.53
CA ASN A 32 6.06 -5.55 -5.14
C ASN A 32 7.58 -5.59 -4.95
N TYR A 33 8.11 -4.62 -4.22
CA TYR A 33 9.41 -4.72 -3.60
C TYR A 33 9.20 -4.89 -2.09
N ILE A 34 9.36 -6.12 -1.62
CA ILE A 34 9.18 -6.50 -0.23
C ILE A 34 10.49 -6.25 0.51
N TYR A 35 10.46 -5.32 1.45
CA TYR A 35 11.59 -4.95 2.29
C TYR A 35 11.81 -6.00 3.38
N SER A 36 13.08 -6.32 3.65
CA SER A 36 13.48 -7.00 4.88
C SER A 36 13.74 -5.94 5.95
N TYR A 37 12.90 -5.95 6.99
CA TYR A 37 12.93 -4.99 8.10
C TYR A 37 13.10 -5.71 9.44
N PRO A 38 13.92 -5.19 10.38
CA PRO A 38 13.77 -5.58 11.77
C PRO A 38 12.39 -5.09 12.27
N PRO A 39 11.67 -5.88 13.07
CA PRO A 39 10.45 -5.40 13.70
C PRO A 39 10.71 -4.17 14.57
N VAL A 40 9.82 -3.18 14.50
CA VAL A 40 9.92 -1.95 15.29
C VAL A 40 8.85 -1.97 16.36
N ALA A 41 9.25 -2.21 17.62
CA ALA A 41 8.32 -2.35 18.73
C ALA A 41 7.57 -1.05 19.06
N ASP A 42 8.24 0.10 18.93
CA ASP A 42 7.69 1.42 19.23
C ASP A 42 7.61 2.27 17.96
N PHE A 43 6.62 2.00 17.10
CA PHE A 43 6.44 2.77 15.87
C PHE A 43 5.93 4.18 16.16
N ARG A 44 6.71 5.20 15.77
CA ARG A 44 6.40 6.62 15.96
C ARG A 44 6.29 7.42 14.68
N THR A 45 7.25 7.23 13.76
CA THR A 45 7.26 7.96 12.49
C THR A 45 7.67 7.07 11.32
N LEU A 46 7.21 7.42 10.14
CA LEU A 46 7.65 6.88 8.86
C LEU A 46 7.81 8.03 7.86
N ALA A 47 8.90 8.03 7.11
CA ALA A 47 9.07 8.89 5.96
C ALA A 47 9.56 8.09 4.76
N VAL A 48 8.97 8.32 3.59
CA VAL A 48 9.38 7.69 2.34
C VAL A 48 9.19 8.66 1.18
N ASP A 49 10.19 8.73 0.31
CA ASP A 49 10.11 9.52 -0.91
C ASP A 49 9.73 8.62 -2.08
N VAL A 50 8.87 9.14 -2.95
CA VAL A 50 8.53 8.55 -4.23
C VAL A 50 8.77 9.57 -5.34
N THR A 51 9.46 9.16 -6.40
CA THR A 51 9.67 9.97 -7.61
C THR A 51 9.00 9.28 -8.78
N ILE A 52 8.16 10.03 -9.51
CA ILE A 52 7.35 9.51 -10.62
C ILE A 52 7.78 10.24 -11.89
N SER A 53 8.14 9.50 -12.92
CA SER A 53 8.41 10.06 -14.25
C SER A 53 7.11 10.47 -14.98
N PRO A 54 7.19 11.31 -16.03
CA PRO A 54 6.04 11.58 -16.90
C PRO A 54 5.49 10.28 -17.53
N GLY A 55 4.18 10.25 -17.83
CA GLY A 55 3.55 9.14 -18.56
C GLY A 55 2.18 8.73 -18.02
N LEU A 56 1.88 9.05 -16.76
CA LEU A 56 0.61 8.68 -16.11
C LEU A 56 -0.45 9.77 -16.19
N LYS A 57 -1.62 9.41 -16.71
CA LYS A 57 -2.84 10.23 -16.79
C LYS A 57 -3.99 9.58 -16.00
N GLN A 58 -5.02 10.38 -15.75
CA GLN A 58 -6.30 9.83 -15.32
C GLN A 58 -6.81 8.82 -16.37
N GLY A 59 -7.40 7.72 -15.92
CA GLY A 59 -7.86 6.60 -16.74
C GLY A 59 -6.87 5.44 -16.85
N ASP A 60 -5.62 5.62 -16.41
CA ASP A 60 -4.59 4.58 -16.52
C ASP A 60 -4.76 3.45 -15.47
N SER A 61 -5.61 3.64 -14.44
CA SER A 61 -5.89 2.64 -13.38
C SER A 61 -4.65 2.10 -12.67
N VAL A 62 -3.66 2.97 -12.48
CA VAL A 62 -2.42 2.73 -11.74
C VAL A 62 -2.53 3.21 -10.30
N TYR A 63 -2.08 2.36 -9.37
CA TYR A 63 -1.82 2.69 -7.99
C TYR A 63 -0.33 2.60 -7.68
N ILE A 64 0.23 3.67 -7.11
CA ILE A 64 1.63 3.74 -6.65
C ILE A 64 1.60 3.85 -5.13
N ALA A 65 2.05 2.81 -4.44
CA ALA A 65 2.10 2.75 -2.98
C ALA A 65 3.55 2.80 -2.47
N PRO A 66 4.01 3.94 -1.92
CA PRO A 66 5.36 4.07 -1.36
C PRO A 66 5.59 3.25 -0.09
N PHE A 67 4.52 2.82 0.58
CA PHE A 67 4.64 1.94 1.72
C PHE A 67 3.34 1.18 2.00
N ARG A 68 3.50 -0.12 2.23
CA ARG A 68 2.59 -1.04 2.90
C ARG A 68 3.31 -1.60 4.11
N GLY A 69 2.62 -1.76 5.23
CA GLY A 69 3.16 -2.42 6.42
C GLY A 69 2.06 -2.97 7.31
N THR A 70 2.44 -3.62 8.41
CA THR A 70 1.49 -4.12 9.41
C THR A 70 1.77 -3.45 10.74
N LEU A 71 0.78 -2.75 11.29
CA LEU A 71 0.83 -2.16 12.62
C LEU A 71 -0.11 -2.91 13.56
N GLY A 72 0.45 -3.55 14.60
CA GLY A 72 -0.28 -4.56 15.36
C GLY A 72 -0.71 -5.71 14.44
N ASP A 73 -2.02 -5.93 14.32
CA ASP A 73 -2.60 -6.95 13.45
C ASP A 73 -3.21 -6.38 12.15
N SER A 74 -3.12 -5.06 11.94
CA SER A 74 -3.71 -4.38 10.78
C SER A 74 -2.67 -4.05 9.73
N ILE A 75 -2.84 -4.63 8.53
CA ILE A 75 -2.11 -4.19 7.34
C ILE A 75 -2.64 -2.82 6.94
N PHE A 76 -1.74 -1.90 6.61
CA PHE A 76 -2.06 -0.58 6.08
C PHE A 76 -1.20 -0.25 4.86
N TYR A 77 -1.67 0.70 4.07
CA TYR A 77 -0.97 1.19 2.91
C TYR A 77 -1.43 2.62 2.58
N PHE A 78 -0.57 3.36 1.89
CA PHE A 78 -0.93 4.66 1.34
C PHE A 78 -0.21 4.90 0.01
N GLY A 79 -0.74 5.84 -0.77
CA GLY A 79 -0.12 6.21 -2.02
C GLY A 79 -1.02 7.01 -2.96
N LEU A 80 -0.69 6.98 -4.24
CA LEU A 80 -1.25 7.80 -5.29
C LEU A 80 -1.98 6.94 -6.32
N GLN A 81 -3.25 7.23 -6.57
CA GLN A 81 -4.05 6.60 -7.63
C GLN A 81 -4.29 7.56 -8.79
N THR A 82 -4.28 7.00 -10.00
CA THR A 82 -4.67 7.73 -11.22
C THR A 82 -6.19 7.90 -11.34
N ASP A 83 -6.95 6.98 -10.76
CA ASP A 83 -8.41 6.97 -10.75
C ASP A 83 -8.92 6.67 -9.33
N LEU A 84 -9.02 7.70 -8.50
CA LEU A 84 -9.57 7.65 -7.15
C LEU A 84 -11.08 7.42 -7.22
N HIS A 85 -11.52 6.30 -6.67
CA HIS A 85 -12.92 5.90 -6.64
C HIS A 85 -13.60 6.26 -5.32
N GLN A 86 -14.84 6.74 -5.40
CA GLN A 86 -15.70 7.04 -4.26
C GLN A 86 -16.88 6.06 -4.22
N SER A 87 -16.82 5.09 -3.33
CA SER A 87 -17.76 3.95 -3.36
C SER A 87 -19.19 4.34 -3.02
N ALA A 88 -19.39 5.33 -2.14
CA ALA A 88 -20.72 5.85 -1.80
C ALA A 88 -21.50 6.40 -3.02
N THR A 89 -20.80 6.86 -4.06
CA THR A 89 -21.43 7.40 -5.28
C THR A 89 -21.17 6.57 -6.52
N GLY A 90 -20.30 5.56 -6.44
CA GLY A 90 -19.80 4.80 -7.59
C GLY A 90 -18.99 5.63 -8.60
N ARG A 91 -18.57 6.85 -8.24
CA ARG A 91 -17.88 7.77 -9.16
C ARG A 91 -16.37 7.67 -9.03
N THR A 92 -15.69 7.82 -10.17
CA THR A 92 -14.26 8.15 -10.22
C THR A 92 -14.11 9.67 -10.23
N VAL A 93 -13.33 10.22 -9.30
CA VAL A 93 -13.13 11.67 -9.13
C VAL A 93 -11.82 12.19 -9.72
N GLY A 94 -11.07 11.32 -10.40
CA GLY A 94 -9.78 11.62 -11.02
C GLY A 94 -8.60 11.21 -10.16
N LYS A 95 -7.46 11.87 -10.32
CA LYS A 95 -6.26 11.54 -9.53
C LYS A 95 -6.45 11.86 -8.05
N GLY A 96 -5.87 11.03 -7.18
CA GLY A 96 -5.88 11.33 -5.76
C GLY A 96 -5.02 10.42 -4.90
N ILE A 97 -5.19 10.59 -3.59
CA ILE A 97 -4.39 9.95 -2.55
C ILE A 97 -5.28 8.98 -1.77
N VAL A 98 -4.71 7.83 -1.47
CA VAL A 98 -5.32 6.76 -0.66
C VAL A 98 -4.49 6.57 0.60
N PHE A 99 -5.17 6.42 1.74
CA PHE A 99 -4.61 5.85 2.95
C PHE A 99 -5.64 4.89 3.54
N SER A 100 -5.31 3.61 3.67
CA SER A 100 -6.23 2.57 4.14
C SER A 100 -5.56 1.61 5.10
N ARG A 101 -6.38 0.93 5.90
CA ARG A 101 -6.01 -0.29 6.61
C ARG A 101 -7.10 -1.36 6.49
N TRP A 102 -6.69 -2.61 6.57
CA TRP A 102 -7.58 -3.77 6.66
C TRP A 102 -8.07 -4.01 8.10
N GLY A 103 -9.13 -4.79 8.23
CA GLY A 103 -9.73 -5.23 9.49
C GLY A 103 -11.10 -4.59 9.77
N ALA A 104 -11.77 -5.08 10.83
CA ALA A 104 -13.07 -4.59 11.26
C ALA A 104 -13.01 -3.12 11.67
N VAL A 105 -14.01 -2.35 11.23
CA VAL A 105 -13.98 -0.88 11.31
C VAL A 105 -15.37 -0.27 11.42
N THR A 106 -15.40 0.90 12.05
CA THR A 106 -16.54 1.84 12.01
C THR A 106 -16.10 3.13 11.31
N ALA A 107 -17.05 3.98 10.89
CA ALA A 107 -16.75 5.27 10.27
C ALA A 107 -15.86 6.18 11.16
N ASP A 108 -15.89 5.96 12.49
CA ASP A 108 -15.10 6.73 13.47
C ASP A 108 -13.60 6.41 13.46
N ASP A 109 -13.17 5.36 12.75
CA ASP A 109 -11.77 4.97 12.63
C ASP A 109 -11.00 5.76 11.56
N ALA A 110 -11.67 6.64 10.83
CA ALA A 110 -11.09 7.47 9.78
C ALA A 110 -11.43 8.94 9.98
N ARG A 111 -10.42 9.81 9.82
CA ARG A 111 -10.58 11.27 9.90
C ARG A 111 -9.99 11.89 8.63
N PRO A 112 -10.79 12.08 7.56
CA PRO A 112 -10.32 12.77 6.39
C PRO A 112 -10.12 14.27 6.70
N VAL A 113 -9.21 14.91 5.97
CA VAL A 113 -9.12 16.38 5.97
C VAL A 113 -10.25 17.00 5.16
N ALA A 114 -10.40 18.34 5.24
CA ALA A 114 -11.32 19.07 4.38
C ALA A 114 -11.05 18.79 2.89
N GLY A 115 -12.11 18.49 2.14
CA GLY A 115 -12.03 18.10 0.73
C GLY A 115 -11.78 16.60 0.49
N GLY A 116 -11.45 15.82 1.54
CA GLY A 116 -11.41 14.37 1.50
C GLY A 116 -12.68 13.72 2.06
N TRP A 117 -12.73 12.38 2.01
CA TRP A 117 -13.78 11.58 2.62
C TRP A 117 -13.22 10.28 3.21
N SER A 118 -14.00 9.64 4.09
CA SER A 118 -13.71 8.31 4.61
C SER A 118 -14.36 7.23 3.75
N GLU A 119 -13.65 6.13 3.54
CA GLU A 119 -14.19 4.89 2.99
C GLU A 119 -14.23 3.83 4.10
N ALA A 120 -15.32 3.08 4.18
CA ALA A 120 -15.43 1.90 5.03
C ALA A 120 -16.28 0.88 4.30
N GLN A 121 -15.74 -0.31 4.07
CA GLN A 121 -16.45 -1.38 3.39
C GLN A 121 -16.18 -2.69 4.11
N THR A 122 -17.21 -3.51 4.19
CA THR A 122 -17.14 -4.90 4.61
C THR A 122 -16.66 -5.78 3.46
N HIS A 123 -16.26 -7.02 3.77
CA HIS A 123 -15.92 -8.03 2.79
C HIS A 123 -17.05 -8.27 1.77
N ALA A 124 -18.31 -8.19 2.21
CA ALA A 124 -19.47 -8.34 1.32
C ALA A 124 -19.58 -7.20 0.29
N GLU A 125 -19.16 -5.98 0.66
CA GLU A 125 -19.22 -4.79 -0.20
C GLU A 125 -17.98 -4.71 -1.12
N SER A 126 -16.78 -4.95 -0.57
CA SER A 126 -15.52 -4.81 -1.31
C SER A 126 -15.17 -6.03 -2.15
N ARG A 127 -15.65 -7.22 -1.77
CA ARG A 127 -15.21 -8.54 -2.28
C ARG A 127 -13.73 -8.87 -2.03
N GLU A 128 -13.06 -8.07 -1.20
CA GLU A 128 -11.62 -8.18 -0.89
C GLU A 128 -11.39 -8.39 0.62
N GLY A 129 -12.24 -7.80 1.45
CA GLY A 129 -12.12 -7.81 2.91
C GLY A 129 -12.68 -6.55 3.57
N ASP A 130 -12.74 -6.55 4.89
CA ASP A 130 -13.13 -5.37 5.66
C ASP A 130 -11.99 -4.34 5.64
N PHE A 131 -12.26 -3.10 5.26
CA PHE A 131 -11.27 -2.02 5.32
C PHE A 131 -11.89 -0.67 5.71
N THR A 132 -11.05 0.20 6.28
CA THR A 132 -11.32 1.64 6.39
C THR A 132 -10.18 2.44 5.78
N GLY A 133 -10.47 3.63 5.31
CA GLY A 133 -9.48 4.54 4.79
C GLY A 133 -9.97 5.97 4.69
N VAL A 134 -9.03 6.86 4.38
CA VAL A 134 -9.32 8.21 3.91
C VAL A 134 -8.91 8.33 2.44
N ARG A 135 -9.61 9.20 1.72
CA ARG A 135 -9.40 9.51 0.31
C ARG A 135 -9.33 11.02 0.16
N LEU A 136 -8.39 11.49 -0.65
CA LEU A 136 -8.23 12.92 -0.92
C LEU A 136 -8.02 13.13 -2.42
N PRO A 137 -8.95 13.80 -3.13
CA PRO A 137 -8.71 14.26 -4.50
C PRO A 137 -7.48 15.16 -4.53
N TYR A 138 -6.53 14.81 -5.38
CA TYR A 138 -5.31 15.57 -5.53
C TYR A 138 -4.74 15.30 -6.92
N ALA A 139 -4.70 16.34 -7.74
CA ALA A 139 -4.25 16.28 -9.13
C ALA A 139 -2.72 16.19 -9.23
N TRP A 140 -2.13 15.14 -8.65
CA TRP A 140 -0.68 14.91 -8.67
C TRP A 140 -0.15 14.75 -10.11
N THR A 141 1.07 15.23 -10.32
CA THR A 141 1.82 15.13 -11.58
C THR A 141 3.07 14.27 -11.41
N SER A 142 3.87 14.14 -12.47
CA SER A 142 5.24 13.63 -12.32
C SER A 142 6.07 14.51 -11.39
N GLY A 143 7.11 13.93 -10.78
CA GLY A 143 8.06 14.55 -9.88
C GLY A 143 8.11 13.84 -8.53
N ARG A 144 8.60 14.53 -7.49
CA ARG A 144 8.95 13.94 -6.19
C ARG A 144 7.94 14.28 -5.11
N TYR A 145 7.55 13.27 -4.35
CA TYR A 145 6.70 13.40 -3.18
C TYR A 145 7.37 12.77 -1.96
N THR A 146 7.24 13.40 -0.78
CA THR A 146 7.64 12.78 0.49
C THR A 146 6.39 12.53 1.32
N PHE A 147 6.08 11.26 1.55
CA PHE A 147 5.04 10.89 2.51
C PHE A 147 5.63 10.86 3.91
N ARG A 148 4.92 11.43 4.87
CA ARG A 148 5.24 11.40 6.29
C ARG A 148 4.05 10.89 7.07
N MET A 149 4.32 9.96 7.96
CA MET A 149 3.35 9.43 8.90
C MET A 149 3.85 9.65 10.32
N GLU A 150 2.95 10.08 11.18
CA GLU A 150 3.21 10.36 12.59
C GLU A 150 2.18 9.63 13.45
N SER A 151 2.65 8.96 14.49
CA SER A 151 1.77 8.30 15.46
C SER A 151 1.33 9.27 16.54
N ARG A 152 0.08 9.14 16.98
CA ARG A 152 -0.40 9.71 18.24
C ARG A 152 -1.26 8.70 19.00
N ILE A 153 -1.20 8.74 20.32
CA ILE A 153 -2.05 7.90 21.17
C ILE A 153 -3.51 8.26 20.87
N ALA A 154 -4.36 7.24 20.71
CA ALA A 154 -5.80 7.46 20.66
C ALA A 154 -6.32 7.72 22.07
N SER A 155 -6.99 8.86 22.23
CA SER A 155 -7.70 9.26 23.44
C SER A 155 -9.02 9.92 23.02
N PRO A 156 -10.17 9.59 23.64
CA PRO A 156 -10.33 8.67 24.78
C PRO A 156 -10.41 7.18 24.40
N LEU A 157 -10.53 6.84 23.11
CA LEU A 157 -10.62 5.44 22.67
C LEU A 157 -9.24 4.77 22.68
N PRO A 158 -9.11 3.51 23.15
CA PRO A 158 -7.84 2.79 23.08
C PRO A 158 -7.39 2.60 21.62
N GLY A 159 -6.08 2.67 21.40
CA GLY A 159 -5.47 2.47 20.08
C GLY A 159 -4.38 3.48 19.77
N GLN A 160 -3.98 3.49 18.50
CA GLN A 160 -2.98 4.41 17.96
C GLN A 160 -3.52 5.05 16.69
N TRP A 161 -3.55 6.39 16.63
CA TRP A 161 -3.80 7.09 15.38
C TRP A 161 -2.49 7.22 14.61
N LEU A 162 -2.57 7.04 13.30
CA LEU A 162 -1.52 7.43 12.37
C LEU A 162 -2.06 8.58 11.53
N ASP A 163 -1.41 9.73 11.60
CA ASP A 163 -1.68 10.88 10.75
C ASP A 163 -0.78 10.78 9.52
N LEU A 164 -1.33 10.99 8.33
CA LEU A 164 -0.59 10.96 7.07
C LEU A 164 -0.60 12.32 6.40
N SER A 165 0.58 12.74 5.95
CA SER A 165 0.79 13.93 5.12
C SER A 165 1.73 13.62 3.96
N MET A 166 1.68 14.47 2.94
CA MET A 166 2.56 14.42 1.78
C MET A 166 3.16 15.80 1.53
N HIS A 167 4.46 15.86 1.26
CA HIS A 167 5.09 17.05 0.69
C HIS A 167 5.23 16.87 -0.81
N ASP A 168 4.61 17.76 -1.57
CA ASP A 168 4.74 17.89 -3.02
C ASP A 168 5.92 18.85 -3.29
N HIS A 169 7.03 18.31 -3.79
CA HIS A 169 8.27 19.09 -3.97
C HIS A 169 8.18 20.04 -5.17
N GLN A 170 7.25 19.82 -6.09
CA GLN A 170 7.07 20.62 -7.29
C GLN A 170 6.37 21.94 -6.96
N SER A 171 5.36 21.87 -6.09
CA SER A 171 4.64 23.05 -5.60
C SER A 171 5.19 23.59 -4.28
N GLY A 172 6.07 22.84 -3.60
CA GLY A 172 6.57 23.16 -2.27
C GLY A 172 5.52 23.03 -1.16
N ARG A 173 4.35 22.43 -1.45
CA ARG A 173 3.22 22.38 -0.53
C ARG A 173 3.26 21.14 0.35
N ARG A 174 2.91 21.31 1.62
CA ARG A 174 2.50 20.22 2.49
C ARG A 174 1.00 19.99 2.34
N VAL A 175 0.60 18.75 2.15
CA VAL A 175 -0.77 18.28 1.96
C VAL A 175 -1.08 17.32 3.10
N GLU A 176 -1.97 17.74 4.00
CA GLU A 176 -2.53 16.83 5.01
C GLU A 176 -3.54 15.91 4.32
N ILE A 177 -3.51 14.61 4.63
CA ILE A 177 -4.37 13.61 3.98
C ILE A 177 -5.47 13.15 4.93
N GLY A 178 -5.11 12.91 6.19
CA GLY A 178 -6.02 12.50 7.24
C GLY A 178 -5.39 11.47 8.17
N SER A 179 -6.23 10.87 9.00
CA SER A 179 -5.80 9.97 10.06
C SER A 179 -6.59 8.68 10.06
N LEU A 180 -5.94 7.58 10.40
CA LEU A 180 -6.61 6.30 10.68
C LEU A 180 -6.29 5.82 12.10
N ARG A 181 -7.30 5.31 12.80
CA ARG A 181 -7.14 4.67 14.12
C ARG A 181 -6.86 3.19 13.94
N PHE A 182 -5.81 2.71 14.59
CA PHE A 182 -5.43 1.31 14.65
C PHE A 182 -5.83 0.75 16.01
N PRO A 183 -6.58 -0.37 16.04
CA PRO A 183 -7.01 -1.02 17.29
C PRO A 183 -5.88 -1.86 17.91
N ALA A 184 -4.69 -1.28 18.03
CA ALA A 184 -3.51 -1.92 18.63
C ALA A 184 -3.11 -1.15 19.91
N PRO A 185 -2.74 -1.83 21.00
CA PRO A 185 -2.23 -1.18 22.20
C PRO A 185 -1.00 -0.33 21.86
N PRO A 186 -0.96 0.97 22.22
CA PRO A 186 0.21 1.79 22.00
C PRO A 186 1.33 1.45 23.02
N PRO A 187 2.60 1.47 22.62
CA PRO A 187 3.05 1.72 21.26
C PRO A 187 2.88 0.48 20.39
N ALA A 188 2.30 0.65 19.20
CA ALA A 188 2.03 -0.46 18.32
C ALA A 188 3.29 -0.88 17.56
N ARG A 189 3.45 -2.20 17.42
CA ARG A 189 4.58 -2.81 16.71
C ARG A 189 4.37 -2.73 15.20
N LEU A 190 5.34 -2.16 14.47
CA LEU A 190 5.44 -2.28 13.01
C LEU A 190 6.20 -3.58 12.68
N ALA A 191 5.58 -4.48 11.93
CA ALA A 191 6.15 -5.77 11.55
C ALA A 191 5.56 -6.29 10.22
N GLY A 192 5.86 -7.55 9.91
CA GLY A 192 5.39 -8.24 8.70
C GLY A 192 6.34 -8.06 7.53
N ASP A 193 5.76 -8.07 6.33
CA ASP A 193 6.45 -7.93 5.04
C ASP A 193 6.16 -6.54 4.45
N PRO A 194 6.81 -5.47 4.97
CA PRO A 194 6.60 -4.14 4.44
C PRO A 194 7.04 -4.08 2.98
N ALA A 195 6.32 -3.32 2.15
CA ALA A 195 6.60 -3.28 0.72
C ALA A 195 6.31 -1.91 0.12
N SER A 196 7.01 -1.58 -0.95
CA SER A 196 6.57 -0.60 -1.93
C SER A 196 6.02 -1.34 -3.13
N PHE A 197 4.97 -0.83 -3.75
CA PHE A 197 4.39 -1.48 -4.93
C PHE A 197 3.80 -0.52 -5.95
N VAL A 198 3.70 -1.02 -7.17
CA VAL A 198 2.92 -0.44 -8.25
C VAL A 198 1.92 -1.50 -8.71
N GLU A 199 0.66 -1.13 -8.90
CA GLU A 199 -0.42 -2.04 -9.28
C GLU A 199 -1.30 -1.43 -10.37
N PHE A 200 -1.79 -2.28 -11.29
CA PHE A 200 -2.88 -1.94 -12.21
C PHE A 200 -4.19 -2.56 -11.72
N TYR A 201 -5.04 -1.78 -11.07
CA TYR A 201 -6.24 -2.32 -10.42
C TYR A 201 -7.45 -2.46 -11.36
N ALA A 202 -7.28 -2.24 -12.66
CA ALA A 202 -8.29 -2.51 -13.67
C ALA A 202 -7.90 -3.69 -14.56
N THR A 203 -8.83 -4.09 -15.44
CA THR A 203 -8.51 -5.03 -16.52
C THR A 203 -7.40 -4.45 -17.40
N LEU A 204 -6.36 -5.25 -17.64
CA LEU A 204 -5.22 -4.81 -18.46
C LEU A 204 -5.70 -4.35 -19.85
N PRO A 205 -5.28 -3.16 -20.32
CA PRO A 205 -5.76 -2.61 -21.58
C PRO A 205 -5.33 -3.49 -22.75
N ARG A 206 -6.24 -3.69 -23.72
CA ARG A 206 -5.94 -4.41 -24.96
C ARG A 206 -5.92 -3.40 -26.13
N PRO A 207 -4.82 -3.34 -26.90
CA PRO A 207 -4.77 -2.47 -28.07
C PRO A 207 -5.71 -2.99 -29.18
N PRO A 208 -6.52 -2.13 -29.82
CA PRO A 208 -7.50 -2.55 -30.83
C PRO A 208 -6.88 -3.26 -32.05
N ASP A 209 -5.68 -2.87 -32.43
CA ASP A 209 -4.90 -3.44 -33.54
C ASP A 209 -4.24 -4.79 -33.19
N ARG A 210 -4.15 -5.12 -31.90
CA ARG A 210 -3.49 -6.34 -31.39
C ARG A 210 -4.29 -6.93 -30.21
N PRO A 211 -5.51 -7.47 -30.44
CA PRO A 211 -6.39 -7.96 -29.37
C PRO A 211 -5.80 -9.11 -28.55
N GLY A 212 -4.82 -9.82 -29.10
CA GLY A 212 -4.02 -10.85 -28.41
C GLY A 212 -2.91 -10.30 -27.51
N TYR A 213 -2.82 -8.99 -27.31
CA TYR A 213 -1.82 -8.34 -26.46
C TYR A 213 -2.49 -7.53 -25.34
N VAL A 214 -1.71 -7.28 -24.29
CA VAL A 214 -1.97 -6.22 -23.32
C VAL A 214 -0.94 -5.12 -23.48
N MET A 215 -1.33 -3.87 -23.21
CA MET A 215 -0.44 -2.71 -23.31
C MET A 215 -0.63 -1.80 -22.09
N LEU A 216 0.48 -1.48 -21.41
CA LEU A 216 0.48 -0.60 -20.25
C LEU A 216 1.09 0.77 -20.62
N PRO A 217 0.67 1.86 -19.94
CA PRO A 217 1.40 3.12 -20.00
C PRO A 217 2.85 2.90 -19.55
N THR A 218 3.76 3.64 -20.18
CA THR A 218 5.19 3.58 -19.85
C THR A 218 5.55 4.66 -18.86
N PHE A 219 6.11 4.26 -17.72
CA PHE A 219 6.58 5.15 -16.67
C PHE A 219 7.55 4.44 -15.73
N ASP A 220 8.43 5.22 -15.15
CA ASP A 220 9.28 4.85 -14.03
C ASP A 220 8.74 5.42 -12.70
N VAL A 221 8.87 4.64 -11.65
CA VAL A 221 8.71 5.06 -10.25
C VAL A 221 9.97 4.70 -9.46
N THR A 222 10.46 5.60 -8.62
CA THR A 222 11.58 5.34 -7.71
C THR A 222 11.14 5.58 -6.27
N PHE A 223 11.39 4.62 -5.38
CA PHE A 223 11.15 4.71 -3.95
C PHE A 223 12.47 4.78 -3.20
N THR A 224 12.61 5.71 -2.25
CA THR A 224 13.73 5.66 -1.31
C THR A 224 13.49 4.57 -0.25
N PRO A 225 14.55 4.03 0.38
CA PRO A 225 14.38 3.25 1.60
C PRO A 225 13.53 4.04 2.61
N PRO A 226 12.45 3.46 3.15
CA PRO A 226 11.67 4.15 4.17
C PRO A 226 12.55 4.39 5.40
N ARG A 227 12.31 5.52 6.09
CA ARG A 227 12.93 5.88 7.37
C ARG A 227 11.88 5.74 8.45
N VAL A 228 11.99 4.71 9.26
CA VAL A 228 11.13 4.48 10.43
C VAL A 228 11.82 5.06 11.66
N ASN A 229 11.08 5.83 12.48
CA ASN A 229 11.59 6.51 13.66
C ASN A 229 12.85 7.37 13.39
N GLY A 230 12.93 7.95 12.19
CA GLY A 230 14.03 8.81 11.76
C GLY A 230 15.32 8.10 11.31
N ALA A 231 15.52 6.82 11.64
CA ALA A 231 16.82 6.16 11.40
C ALA A 231 16.74 4.70 10.92
N ILE A 232 15.64 3.98 11.19
CA ILE A 232 15.55 2.57 10.85
C ILE A 232 15.19 2.44 9.37
N THR A 233 16.06 1.80 8.60
CA THR A 233 15.89 1.53 7.17
C THR A 233 15.90 0.01 6.91
N PRO A 234 15.40 -0.47 5.76
CA PRO A 234 15.51 -1.88 5.38
C PRO A 234 16.96 -2.36 5.34
N ILE A 235 17.16 -3.65 5.61
CA ILE A 235 18.47 -4.32 5.46
C ILE A 235 18.64 -5.01 4.11
N ALA A 236 17.54 -5.37 3.46
CA ALA A 236 17.51 -6.02 2.15
C ALA A 236 16.09 -5.89 1.56
N GLY A 237 15.85 -6.53 0.42
CA GLY A 237 14.51 -6.73 -0.10
C GLY A 237 14.46 -7.69 -1.27
N SER A 238 13.26 -8.05 -1.70
CA SER A 238 13.02 -8.96 -2.81
C SER A 238 11.87 -8.48 -3.70
N VAL A 239 11.97 -8.81 -4.98
CA VAL A 239 10.95 -8.45 -5.97
C VAL A 239 9.95 -9.59 -6.10
N HIS A 240 8.67 -9.27 -5.98
CA HIS A 240 7.59 -10.20 -6.27
C HIS A 240 6.63 -9.60 -7.30
N SER A 241 6.43 -10.30 -8.41
CA SER A 241 5.49 -9.92 -9.47
C SER A 241 4.88 -11.18 -10.09
N PRO A 242 3.55 -11.21 -10.32
CA PRO A 242 2.89 -12.33 -10.98
C PRO A 242 3.41 -12.53 -12.41
N ARG A 243 3.42 -13.80 -12.87
CA ARG A 243 3.98 -14.19 -14.17
C ARG A 243 3.45 -13.33 -15.33
N ARG A 244 2.14 -13.10 -15.33
CA ARG A 244 1.40 -12.36 -16.36
C ARG A 244 1.88 -10.92 -16.59
N VAL A 245 2.38 -10.26 -15.54
CA VAL A 245 2.84 -8.86 -15.61
C VAL A 245 4.36 -8.74 -15.50
N LYS A 246 5.06 -9.84 -15.17
CA LYS A 246 6.52 -9.82 -14.95
C LYS A 246 7.30 -9.27 -16.15
N SER A 247 6.87 -9.53 -17.38
CA SER A 247 7.52 -9.03 -18.59
C SER A 247 7.26 -7.54 -18.87
N LEU A 248 6.22 -6.97 -18.27
CA LEU A 248 5.79 -5.57 -18.46
C LEU A 248 6.41 -4.61 -17.45
N GLY A 249 7.33 -5.10 -16.61
CA GLY A 249 8.02 -4.27 -15.65
C GLY A 249 9.36 -4.83 -15.23
N ARG A 250 10.28 -3.94 -14.86
CA ARG A 250 11.58 -4.27 -14.32
C ARG A 250 11.78 -3.53 -13.01
N VAL A 251 12.14 -4.26 -11.96
CA VAL A 251 12.50 -3.70 -10.67
C VAL A 251 14.01 -3.81 -10.47
N THR A 252 14.65 -2.69 -10.16
CA THR A 252 16.10 -2.61 -9.92
C THR A 252 16.37 -1.88 -8.62
N THR A 253 17.40 -2.31 -7.90
CA THR A 253 17.86 -1.69 -6.65
C THR A 253 19.20 -1.02 -6.86
N ALA A 254 19.33 0.24 -6.43
CA ALA A 254 20.60 0.96 -6.40
C ALA A 254 21.41 0.62 -5.13
N PRO A 255 22.73 0.90 -5.11
CA PRO A 255 23.59 0.63 -3.95
C PRO A 255 23.16 1.34 -2.66
N ASP A 256 22.48 2.48 -2.78
CA ASP A 256 21.93 3.25 -1.66
C ASP A 256 20.55 2.75 -1.19
N GLY A 257 20.09 1.61 -1.73
CA GLY A 257 18.81 0.99 -1.41
C GLY A 257 17.60 1.59 -2.12
N GLN A 258 17.78 2.60 -3.00
CA GLN A 258 16.67 3.08 -3.81
C GLN A 258 16.14 1.99 -4.75
N VAL A 259 14.82 1.90 -4.86
CA VAL A 259 14.13 0.91 -5.68
C VAL A 259 13.49 1.63 -6.85
N LYS A 260 13.91 1.29 -8.06
CA LYS A 260 13.28 1.76 -9.30
C LYS A 260 12.42 0.66 -9.90
N MET A 261 11.18 0.98 -10.21
CA MET A 261 10.26 0.16 -10.99
C MET A 261 10.02 0.85 -12.34
N ALA A 262 10.55 0.26 -13.42
CA ALA A 262 10.29 0.69 -14.78
C ALA A 262 9.16 -0.17 -15.35
N ILE A 263 8.00 0.43 -15.61
CA ILE A 263 6.76 -0.27 -16.01
C ILE A 263 6.34 0.21 -17.40
N GLY A 264 5.84 -0.70 -18.23
CA GLY A 264 5.27 -0.36 -19.54
C GLY A 264 5.56 -1.38 -20.63
N GLY A 265 5.09 -1.07 -21.82
CA GLY A 265 5.26 -1.90 -23.01
C GLY A 265 4.05 -2.78 -23.31
N SER A 266 4.27 -3.79 -24.16
CA SER A 266 3.23 -4.73 -24.58
C SER A 266 3.69 -6.18 -24.45
N ALA A 267 2.79 -7.05 -24.02
CA ALA A 267 3.02 -8.49 -23.90
C ALA A 267 1.83 -9.27 -24.46
N PRO A 268 2.01 -10.51 -24.93
CA PRO A 268 0.89 -11.39 -25.26
C PRO A 268 -0.07 -11.50 -24.07
N ALA A 269 -1.35 -11.47 -24.34
CA ALA A 269 -2.37 -11.67 -23.32
C ALA A 269 -2.38 -13.16 -22.92
N GLU A 270 -1.91 -13.47 -21.72
CA GLU A 270 -2.17 -14.75 -21.05
C GLU A 270 -3.65 -14.86 -20.64
#